data_AF-A0A7C7QE12-F1
#
_entry.id   AF-A0A7C7QE12-F1
#
_cell.length_a   1.000
_cell.length_b   1.000
_cell.length_c   1.000
_cell.angle_alpha   90.00
_cell.angle_beta   90.00
_cell.angle_gamma   90.00
#
_symmetry.space_group_name_H-M   'P 1'
#
loop_
_entity.id
_entity.type
_entity.pdbx_description
1 polymer ?
#
loop_
_entity_poly.entity_id
_entity_poly.type
_entity_poly.pdbx_seq_one_letter_code
_entity_poly.pdbx_strand_id
1 'polypeptide(L)' 'GYDPVFYVPTHDCTAAELPAEEKNRLSHRGQALRCLVAALQDLPH' A
#
# COMPACT_ATOMS: atom_id res chain seq x y z
N GLY A 1 -2.59 9.39 -12.63
CA GLY A 1 -2.64 9.67 -11.18
C GLY A 1 -1.34 10.29 -10.73
N TYR A 2 -1.14 10.49 -9.43
CA TYR A 2 0.09 11.10 -8.89
C TYR A 2 1.26 10.11 -8.71
N ASP A 3 1.05 8.83 -9.02
CA ASP A 3 2.07 7.79 -8.86
C ASP A 3 3.42 8.10 -9.56
N PRO A 4 3.47 8.69 -10.78
CA PRO A 4 4.73 9.01 -11.44
C PRO A 4 5.52 10.16 -10.78
N VAL A 5 4.91 10.90 -9.84
CA VAL A 5 5.58 12.00 -9.12
C VAL A 5 5.82 11.69 -7.64
N PHE A 6 5.38 10.52 -7.17
CA PHE A 6 5.56 10.08 -5.79
C PHE A 6 6.76 9.15 -5.69
N TYR A 7 7.91 9.69 -5.29
CA TYR A 7 9.16 8.94 -5.15
C TYR A 7 9.16 8.07 -3.88
N VAL A 8 9.66 6.84 -4.01
CA VAL A 8 9.75 5.83 -2.95
C VAL A 8 11.23 5.59 -2.61
N PRO A 9 11.77 6.26 -1.57
CA PRO A 9 13.21 6.24 -1.28
C PRO A 9 13.79 4.86 -1.01
N THR A 10 12.98 3.94 -0.48
CA THR A 10 13.40 2.57 -0.17
C THR A 10 13.63 1.71 -1.41
N HIS A 11 13.11 2.13 -2.57
CA HIS A 11 13.18 1.38 -3.83
C HIS A 11 13.85 2.19 -4.97
N ASP A 12 14.31 3.41 -4.66
CA ASP A 12 14.95 4.32 -5.60
C ASP A 12 14.16 4.54 -6.91
N CYS A 13 12.83 4.56 -6.82
CA CYS A 13 11.94 4.71 -7.97
C CYS A 13 10.65 5.45 -7.60
N THR A 14 9.85 5.82 -8.59
CA THR A 14 8.50 6.36 -8.38
C THR A 14 7.49 5.25 -8.09
N ALA A 15 6.36 5.60 -7.47
CA ALA A 15 5.28 4.66 -7.20
C ALA A 15 4.61 4.10 -8.47
N ALA A 16 4.80 4.75 -9.63
CA ALA A 16 4.37 4.22 -10.91
C ALA A 16 5.27 3.10 -11.44
N GLU A 17 6.55 3.08 -11.04
CA GLU A 17 7.55 2.10 -11.46
C GLU A 17 7.55 0.83 -10.58
N LEU A 18 6.93 0.90 -9.41
CA LEU A 18 6.78 -0.26 -8.53
C LEU A 18 5.90 -1.35 -9.17
N PRO A 19 6.28 -2.63 -9.04
CA PRO A 19 5.39 -3.75 -9.32
C PRO A 19 4.08 -3.61 -8.54
N ALA A 20 2.97 -4.02 -9.13
CA ALA A 20 1.65 -3.85 -8.52
C ALA A 20 1.54 -4.49 -7.13
N GLU A 21 2.16 -5.66 -6.94
CA GLU A 21 2.22 -6.34 -5.64
C GLU A 21 2.97 -5.52 -4.59
N GLU A 22 4.16 -5.02 -4.93
CA GLU A 22 4.98 -4.19 -4.04
C GLU A 22 4.26 -2.89 -3.68
N LYS A 23 3.66 -2.24 -4.67
CA LYS A 23 2.84 -1.04 -4.47
C LYS A 23 1.65 -1.30 -3.57
N ASN A 24 0.96 -2.44 -3.72
CA ASN A 24 -0.14 -2.82 -2.85
C ASN A 24 0.33 -3.12 -1.42
N ARG A 25 1.55 -3.64 -1.26
CA ARG A 25 2.15 -3.86 0.04
C ARG A 25 2.53 -2.54 0.73
N LEU A 26 3.18 -1.63 0.01
CA LEU A 26 3.75 -0.39 0.55
C LEU A 26 2.74 0.77 0.64
N SER A 27 1.76 0.85 -0.25
CA SER A 27 0.87 2.01 -0.33
C SER A 27 0.05 2.22 0.95
N HIS A 28 -0.25 3.48 1.28
CA HIS A 28 -1.13 3.86 2.38
C HIS A 28 -2.47 3.13 2.33
N ARG A 29 -3.03 2.97 1.13
CA ARG A 29 -4.26 2.23 0.90
C ARG A 29 -4.12 0.76 1.30
N GLY A 30 -3.04 0.10 0.88
CA GLY A 30 -2.77 -1.29 1.25
C GLY A 30 -2.61 -1.47 2.75
N GLN A 31 -1.90 -0.55 3.41
CA GLN A 31 -1.75 -0.54 4.87
C GLN A 31 -3.10 -0.38 5.58
N ALA A 32 -3.91 0.61 5.19
CA ALA A 32 -5.21 0.86 5.78
C ALA A 32 -6.17 -0.33 5.60
N LEU A 33 -6.16 -0.96 4.42
CA LEU A 33 -6.98 -2.13 4.15
C LEU A 33 -6.59 -3.33 5.03
N ARG A 34 -5.29 -3.54 5.28
CA ARG A 34 -4.83 -4.59 6.20
C ARG A 34 -5.31 -4.33 7.62
N CYS A 35 -5.25 -3.09 8.10
CA CYS A 35 -5.80 -2.71 9.40
C CYS A 35 -7.31 -2.96 9.47
N LEU A 36 -8.05 -2.63 8.40
CA LEU A 36 -9.48 -2.88 8.32
C LEU A 36 -9.80 -4.38 8.38
N VAL A 37 -9.09 -5.20 7.59
CA VAL A 37 -9.30 -6.66 7.58
C VAL A 37 -9.01 -7.26 8.95
N ALA A 38 -7.93 -6.85 9.61
CA ALA A 38 -7.62 -7.31 10.96
C ALA A 38 -8.75 -6.94 11.95
N ALA A 39 -9.22 -5.69 11.91
CA ALA A 39 -10.31 -5.25 12.78
C ALA A 39 -11.63 -6.03 12.54
N LEU A 40 -11.92 -6.39 11.29
CA LEU A 40 -13.09 -7.21 10.95
C LEU A 40 -12.98 -8.66 11.44
N GLN A 41 -11.76 -9.20 11.49
CA GLN A 41 -11.51 -10.55 12.01
C GLN A 41 -11.62 -10.61 13.54
N ASP A 42 -11.26 -9.51 14.21
CA ASP A 42 -11.33 -9.39 15.67
C ASP A 42 -12.74 -9.09 16.20
N LEU A 43 -13.74 -8.88 15.32
CA LEU A 43 -15.11 -8.66 15.76
C LEU A 43 -15.71 -9.99 16.29
N PRO A 44 -16.21 -10.02 17.54
CA PRO A 44 -16.92 -11.19 18.05
C PRO A 44 -18.22 -11.40 17.25
N HIS A 45 -18.52 -12.66 16.96
CA HIS A 45 -19.75 -13.10 16.29
C HIS A 45 -21.01 -12.79 17.11
#